data_AF-A0A7Y4RWD6-F1
#
_entry.id   AF-A0A7Y4RWD6-F1
#
_cell.length_a   1.000
_cell.length_b   1.000
_cell.length_c   1.000
_cell.angle_alpha   90.00
_cell.angle_beta   90.00
_cell.angle_gamma   90.00
#
_symmetry.space_group_name_H-M   'P 1'
#
loop_
_entity.id
_entity.type
_entity.pdbx_description
1 polymer ?
#
loop_
_entity_poly.entity_id
_entity_poly.type
_entity_poly.pdbx_seq_one_letter_code
_entity_poly.pdbx_strand_id
1 'polypeptide(L)'
;MGFMDWLATRRENNKIKEKVRLFRKMIRNHINEYLYNGDGRLLSNHTEEFKQYLIDELERMIQEINAADIPILELRKQLSSLALSFASYMVLALTEEEKKVVEDYADVPWISGQLHYNLPALSGHSDELKKARWEGNIADDDLHDFCYAQGRKLLFFANGLHYLRMVFDDTDGSRDWFRPLIVANMIWWENYYRTCPDMENIGLDVVLGMAYSQFGNFVYSGIESPFYEFVMFWEKATKELGFPGQPHFLPERYDPRPGYNSRV
;
A
#
# COMPACT_ATOMS: atom_id res chain seq x y z
N MET A 1 -12.19 -7.78 -43.71
CA MET A 1 -12.49 -6.86 -42.59
C MET A 1 -13.62 -5.94 -43.03
N GLY A 2 -14.80 -6.02 -42.40
CA GLY A 2 -15.96 -5.23 -42.78
C GLY A 2 -15.92 -3.80 -42.22
N PHE A 3 -16.77 -2.91 -42.75
CA PHE A 3 -16.89 -1.52 -42.26
C PHE A 3 -17.20 -1.45 -40.76
N MET A 4 -18.02 -2.37 -40.24
CA MET A 4 -18.34 -2.45 -38.81
C MET A 4 -17.16 -2.91 -37.96
N ASP A 5 -16.35 -3.86 -38.43
CA ASP A 5 -15.11 -4.29 -37.75
C ASP A 5 -14.08 -3.14 -37.68
N TRP A 6 -13.98 -2.37 -38.77
CA TRP A 6 -13.12 -1.19 -38.81
C TRP A 6 -13.59 -0.10 -37.84
N LEU A 7 -14.91 0.16 -37.75
CA LEU A 7 -15.48 1.10 -36.78
C LEU A 7 -15.25 0.65 -35.33
N ALA A 8 -15.42 -0.64 -35.03
CA ALA A 8 -15.17 -1.20 -33.71
C ALA A 8 -13.69 -1.07 -33.33
N THR A 9 -12.78 -1.47 -34.22
CA THR A 9 -11.33 -1.33 -34.04
C THR A 9 -10.92 0.13 -33.81
N ARG A 10 -11.49 1.07 -34.59
CA ARG A 10 -11.21 2.50 -34.44
C ARG A 10 -11.69 3.05 -33.10
N ARG A 11 -12.86 2.64 -32.61
CA ARG A 11 -13.36 3.03 -31.29
C ARG A 11 -12.45 2.51 -30.17
N GLU A 12 -12.02 1.27 -30.27
CA GLU A 12 -11.13 0.66 -29.27
C GLU A 12 -9.77 1.34 -29.23
N ASN A 13 -9.17 1.59 -30.39
CA ASN A 13 -7.90 2.35 -30.48
C ASN A 13 -8.01 3.77 -29.91
N ASN A 14 -9.15 4.44 -30.09
CA ASN A 14 -9.38 5.76 -29.51
C ASN A 14 -9.49 5.71 -27.99
N LYS A 15 -10.16 4.69 -27.43
CA LYS A 15 -10.23 4.48 -25.98
C LYS A 15 -8.85 4.24 -25.37
N ILE A 16 -8.05 3.39 -25.99
CA ILE A 16 -6.67 3.11 -25.55
C ILE A 16 -5.82 4.38 -25.56
N LYS A 17 -5.88 5.15 -26.66
CA LYS A 17 -5.15 6.43 -26.76
C LYS A 17 -5.55 7.41 -25.67
N GLU A 18 -6.84 7.49 -25.36
CA GLU A 18 -7.34 8.37 -24.31
C GLU A 18 -6.88 7.92 -22.91
N LYS A 19 -6.94 6.62 -22.61
CA LYS A 19 -6.39 6.06 -21.37
C LYS A 19 -4.91 6.35 -21.20
N VAL A 20 -4.10 6.14 -22.25
CA VAL A 20 -2.66 6.45 -22.22
C VAL A 20 -2.41 7.94 -22.02
N ARG A 21 -3.20 8.81 -22.67
CA ARG A 21 -3.10 10.26 -22.51
C ARG A 21 -3.42 10.68 -21.07
N LEU A 22 -4.50 10.15 -20.51
CA LEU A 22 -4.92 10.42 -19.13
C LEU A 22 -3.86 9.93 -18.14
N PHE A 23 -3.36 8.71 -18.32
CA PHE A 23 -2.29 8.13 -17.50
C PHE A 23 -1.04 9.02 -17.46
N ARG A 24 -0.53 9.43 -18.62
CA ARG A 24 0.63 10.34 -18.69
C ARG A 24 0.40 11.66 -17.96
N LYS A 25 -0.84 12.20 -18.03
CA LYS A 25 -1.21 13.41 -17.30
C LYS A 25 -1.22 13.16 -15.78
N MET A 26 -1.80 12.05 -15.33
CA MET A 26 -1.86 11.68 -13.91
C MET A 26 -0.45 11.47 -13.33
N ILE A 27 0.41 10.72 -14.02
CA ILE A 27 1.80 10.51 -13.58
C ILE A 27 2.58 11.82 -13.50
N ARG A 28 2.43 12.70 -14.50
CA ARG A 28 3.09 14.03 -14.45
C ARG A 28 2.61 14.86 -13.27
N ASN A 29 1.31 14.86 -13.01
CA ASN A 29 0.74 15.57 -11.86
C ASN A 29 1.27 14.98 -10.55
N HIS A 30 1.30 13.66 -10.42
CA HIS A 30 1.85 12.95 -9.27
C HIS A 30 3.32 13.31 -9.00
N ILE A 31 4.16 13.29 -10.04
CA ILE A 31 5.56 13.72 -9.97
C ILE A 31 5.65 15.17 -9.49
N ASN A 32 4.85 16.06 -10.09
CA ASN A 32 4.83 17.47 -9.70
C ASN A 32 4.38 17.67 -8.25
N GLU A 33 3.34 16.99 -7.81
CA GLU A 33 2.82 17.06 -6.44
C GLU A 33 3.85 16.55 -5.43
N TYR A 34 4.50 15.41 -5.66
CA TYR A 34 5.43 14.85 -4.69
C TYR A 34 6.82 15.51 -4.69
N LEU A 35 7.34 15.92 -5.85
CA LEU A 35 8.74 16.32 -5.99
C LEU A 35 8.96 17.83 -6.16
N TYR A 36 7.92 18.60 -6.52
CA TYR A 36 8.07 20.01 -6.88
C TYR A 36 7.10 20.97 -6.17
N ASN A 37 5.83 20.58 -6.00
CA ASN A 37 4.74 21.50 -5.62
C ASN A 37 4.05 21.19 -4.29
N GLY A 38 4.14 19.96 -3.76
CA GLY A 38 3.22 19.52 -2.72
C GLY A 38 3.71 19.72 -1.28
N ASP A 39 2.74 19.53 -0.37
CA ASP A 39 2.88 19.45 1.09
C ASP A 39 3.87 18.37 1.58
N GLY A 40 4.40 17.54 0.68
CA GLY A 40 5.44 16.56 0.95
C GLY A 40 6.82 17.19 1.12
N ARG A 41 6.97 18.08 2.11
CA ARG A 41 8.21 18.83 2.44
C ARG A 41 9.49 17.98 2.49
N LEU A 42 9.39 16.66 2.62
CA LEU A 42 10.57 15.81 2.55
C LEU A 42 11.07 15.59 1.13
N LEU A 43 10.23 15.09 0.20
CA LEU A 43 10.70 14.73 -1.13
C LEU A 43 11.04 15.94 -2.02
N SER A 44 10.34 17.05 -1.84
CA SER A 44 10.56 18.27 -2.63
C SER A 44 11.85 19.02 -2.29
N ASN A 45 12.40 18.81 -1.09
CA ASN A 45 13.63 19.44 -0.61
C ASN A 45 14.91 18.66 -0.93
N HIS A 46 14.81 17.47 -1.52
CA HIS A 46 15.98 16.75 -1.98
C HIS A 46 16.61 17.38 -3.22
N THR A 47 17.82 16.93 -3.54
CA THR A 47 18.55 17.33 -4.73
C THR A 47 17.82 16.91 -6.01
N GLU A 48 18.06 17.64 -7.10
CA GLU A 48 17.48 17.29 -8.40
C GLU A 48 17.97 15.93 -8.90
N GLU A 49 19.20 15.52 -8.56
CA GLU A 49 19.71 14.19 -8.86
C GLU A 49 18.89 13.09 -8.19
N PHE A 50 18.50 13.29 -6.92
CA PHE A 50 17.67 12.31 -6.22
C PHE A 50 16.24 12.28 -6.76
N LYS A 51 15.66 13.44 -7.08
CA LYS A 51 14.34 13.51 -7.72
C LYS A 51 14.33 12.79 -9.06
N GLN A 52 15.35 13.02 -9.89
CA GLN A 52 15.50 12.34 -11.17
C GLN A 52 15.65 10.83 -10.98
N TYR A 53 16.41 10.38 -9.99
CA TYR A 53 16.49 8.96 -9.63
C TYR A 53 15.11 8.36 -9.31
N LEU A 54 14.27 9.06 -8.53
CA LEU A 54 12.92 8.58 -8.22
C LEU A 54 12.02 8.53 -9.47
N ILE A 55 12.15 9.51 -10.37
CA ILE A 55 11.41 9.53 -11.63
C ILE A 55 11.84 8.34 -12.51
N ASP A 56 13.14 8.16 -12.71
CA ASP A 56 13.70 7.08 -13.52
C ASP A 56 13.31 5.70 -12.98
N GLU A 57 13.33 5.54 -11.65
CA GLU A 57 12.91 4.33 -10.96
C GLU A 57 11.43 4.02 -11.21
N LEU A 58 10.54 5.01 -11.06
CA LEU A 58 9.11 4.85 -11.32
C LEU A 58 8.85 4.51 -12.79
N GLU A 59 9.53 5.18 -13.72
CA GLU A 59 9.43 4.88 -15.16
C GLU A 59 9.91 3.46 -15.47
N ARG A 60 11.01 3.01 -14.85
CA ARG A 60 11.51 1.64 -15.01
C ARG A 60 10.49 0.62 -14.52
N MET A 61 9.93 0.80 -13.33
CA MET A 61 8.88 -0.10 -12.80
C MET A 61 7.67 -0.18 -13.75
N ILE A 62 7.23 0.94 -14.31
CA ILE A 62 6.13 0.98 -15.28
C ILE A 62 6.52 0.22 -16.57
N GLN A 63 7.74 0.36 -17.05
CA GLN A 63 8.23 -0.36 -18.23
C GLN A 63 8.29 -1.87 -17.99
N GLU A 64 8.82 -2.30 -16.84
CA GLU A 64 8.90 -3.71 -16.44
C GLU A 64 7.50 -4.34 -16.37
N ILE A 65 6.53 -3.66 -15.74
CA ILE A 65 5.14 -4.11 -15.69
C ILE A 65 4.55 -4.28 -17.09
N ASN A 66 4.75 -3.32 -17.98
CA ASN A 66 4.21 -3.38 -19.35
C ASN A 66 4.89 -4.45 -20.22
N ALA A 67 6.13 -4.82 -19.90
CA ALA A 67 6.90 -5.83 -20.61
C ALA A 67 6.65 -7.26 -20.10
N ALA A 68 6.00 -7.42 -18.95
CA ALA A 68 5.70 -8.72 -18.36
C ALA A 68 4.68 -9.53 -19.18
N ASP A 69 4.73 -10.86 -19.06
CA ASP A 69 3.79 -11.77 -19.74
C ASP A 69 2.33 -11.50 -19.36
N ILE A 70 2.09 -11.17 -18.09
CA ILE A 70 0.78 -10.79 -17.55
C ILE A 70 0.94 -9.46 -16.80
N PRO A 71 0.81 -8.31 -17.48
CA PRO A 71 1.09 -6.99 -16.90
C PRO A 71 0.29 -6.68 -15.64
N ILE A 72 -0.99 -7.03 -15.60
CA ILE A 72 -1.83 -6.78 -14.43
C ILE A 72 -1.40 -7.58 -13.20
N LEU A 73 -0.95 -8.82 -13.40
CA LEU A 73 -0.42 -9.64 -12.31
C LEU A 73 0.89 -9.04 -11.78
N GLU A 74 1.77 -8.61 -12.67
CA GLU A 74 3.03 -7.97 -12.27
C GLU A 74 2.78 -6.67 -11.51
N LEU A 75 1.85 -5.83 -11.98
CA LEU A 75 1.41 -4.63 -11.26
C LEU A 75 0.93 -4.95 -9.84
N ARG A 76 0.08 -5.97 -9.67
CA ARG A 76 -0.44 -6.38 -8.36
C ARG A 76 0.67 -6.90 -7.45
N LYS A 77 1.63 -7.66 -7.97
CA LYS A 77 2.82 -8.09 -7.21
C LYS A 77 3.65 -6.90 -6.74
N GLN A 78 3.96 -5.96 -7.63
CA GLN A 78 4.71 -4.76 -7.31
C GLN A 78 4.00 -3.92 -6.24
N LEU A 79 2.69 -3.70 -6.39
CA LEU A 79 1.90 -2.96 -5.40
C LEU A 79 1.80 -3.69 -4.06
N SER A 80 1.68 -5.02 -4.06
CA SER A 80 1.69 -5.80 -2.82
C SER A 80 3.03 -5.67 -2.09
N SER A 81 4.14 -5.77 -2.82
CA SER A 81 5.49 -5.59 -2.27
C SER A 81 5.69 -4.17 -1.73
N LEU A 82 5.28 -3.14 -2.48
CA LEU A 82 5.36 -1.75 -2.05
C LEU A 82 4.49 -1.48 -0.81
N ALA A 83 3.26 -2.00 -0.76
CA ALA A 83 2.37 -1.85 0.38
C ALA A 83 2.96 -2.52 1.64
N LEU A 84 3.54 -3.71 1.49
CA LEU A 84 4.21 -4.42 2.57
C LEU A 84 5.41 -3.62 3.09
N SER A 85 6.30 -3.16 2.21
CA SER A 85 7.46 -2.36 2.61
C SER A 85 7.05 -1.01 3.19
N PHE A 86 6.06 -0.33 2.60
CA PHE A 86 5.53 0.93 3.10
C PHE A 86 5.03 0.78 4.53
N ALA A 87 4.20 -0.23 4.78
CA ALA A 87 3.66 -0.51 6.09
C ALA A 87 4.76 -0.76 7.13
N SER A 88 5.83 -1.48 6.76
CA SER A 88 6.96 -1.78 7.65
C SER A 88 7.64 -0.54 8.20
N TYR A 89 7.74 0.53 7.41
CA TYR A 89 8.31 1.81 7.84
C TYR A 89 7.26 2.74 8.46
N MET A 90 6.03 2.72 7.92
CA MET A 90 4.99 3.64 8.36
C MET A 90 4.58 3.36 9.81
N VAL A 91 4.45 2.10 10.23
CA VAL A 91 4.09 1.81 11.64
C VAL A 91 5.18 2.27 12.62
N LEU A 92 6.44 2.32 12.18
CA LEU A 92 7.57 2.80 12.96
C LEU A 92 7.64 4.34 13.03
N ALA A 93 7.19 5.03 11.99
CA ALA A 93 7.22 6.49 11.89
C ALA A 93 5.91 7.16 12.28
N LEU A 94 4.80 6.43 12.35
CA LEU A 94 3.50 6.99 12.64
C LEU A 94 3.45 7.46 14.09
N THR A 95 2.97 8.69 14.29
CA THR A 95 2.62 9.22 15.61
C THR A 95 1.13 9.07 15.91
N GLU A 96 0.77 9.12 17.19
CA GLU A 96 -0.63 9.07 17.63
C GLU A 96 -1.46 10.25 17.09
N GLU A 97 -0.87 11.43 16.93
CA GLU A 97 -1.56 12.60 16.36
C GLU A 97 -1.78 12.46 14.85
N GLU A 98 -0.79 11.96 14.11
CA GLU A 98 -0.95 11.68 12.68
C GLU A 98 -1.99 10.60 12.45
N LYS A 99 -2.03 9.55 13.29
CA LYS A 99 -3.04 8.49 13.19
C LYS A 99 -4.46 9.06 13.21
N LYS A 100 -4.76 9.99 14.12
CA LYS A 100 -6.11 10.55 14.34
C LYS A 100 -6.69 11.25 13.10
N VAL A 101 -5.85 11.73 12.19
CA VAL A 101 -6.29 12.48 10.99
C VAL A 101 -6.37 11.63 9.74
N VAL A 102 -6.01 10.33 9.80
CA VAL A 102 -6.04 9.45 8.63
C VAL A 102 -7.29 8.59 8.63
N GLU A 103 -8.23 8.93 7.75
CA GLU A 103 -9.54 8.26 7.59
C GLU A 103 -9.46 6.72 7.55
N ASP A 104 -8.45 6.16 6.88
CA ASP A 104 -8.34 4.70 6.67
C ASP A 104 -8.10 3.88 7.93
N TYR A 105 -7.44 4.47 8.92
CA TYR A 105 -6.94 3.71 10.08
C TYR A 105 -6.94 4.48 11.40
N ALA A 106 -7.59 5.65 11.46
CA ALA A 106 -7.76 6.41 12.70
C ALA A 106 -8.40 5.56 13.81
N ASP A 107 -9.40 4.75 13.45
CA ASP A 107 -10.16 3.93 14.40
C ASP A 107 -9.67 2.47 14.50
N VAL A 108 -8.59 2.11 13.80
CA VAL A 108 -8.04 0.75 13.86
C VAL A 108 -7.28 0.58 15.17
N PRO A 109 -7.70 -0.33 16.08
CA PRO A 109 -7.07 -0.47 17.39
C PRO A 109 -5.66 -1.08 17.32
N TRP A 110 -5.38 -1.83 16.25
CA TRP A 110 -4.12 -2.55 16.05
C TRP A 110 -3.07 -1.79 15.23
N ILE A 111 -3.23 -0.47 15.13
CA ILE A 111 -2.21 0.46 14.63
C ILE A 111 -2.11 1.54 15.70
N SER A 112 -1.05 1.60 16.49
CA SER A 112 -1.06 2.50 17.66
C SER A 112 -0.50 3.89 17.37
N GLY A 113 0.51 4.00 16.52
CA GLY A 113 1.30 5.23 16.37
C GLY A 113 2.30 5.46 17.51
N GLN A 114 2.70 4.42 18.25
CA GLN A 114 3.58 4.51 19.43
C GLN A 114 4.93 3.81 19.25
N LEU A 115 5.13 3.04 18.16
CA LEU A 115 6.39 2.34 17.94
C LEU A 115 7.58 3.28 17.77
N HIS A 116 7.34 4.52 17.32
CA HIS A 116 8.37 5.53 17.14
C HIS A 116 9.12 5.87 18.44
N TYR A 117 8.52 5.68 19.61
CA TYR A 117 9.19 5.89 20.90
C TYR A 117 10.31 4.88 21.19
N ASN A 118 10.35 3.76 20.46
CA ASN A 118 11.21 2.61 20.76
C ASN A 118 12.13 2.21 19.58
N LEU A 119 12.34 3.10 18.61
CA LEU A 119 13.14 2.80 17.40
C LEU A 119 14.54 2.23 17.69
N PRO A 120 15.30 2.70 18.69
CA PRO A 120 16.60 2.12 19.01
C PRO A 120 16.51 0.63 19.41
N ALA A 121 15.49 0.25 20.17
CA ALA A 121 15.26 -1.16 20.55
C ALA A 121 14.79 -1.98 19.34
N LEU A 122 13.84 -1.43 18.57
CA LEU A 122 13.28 -2.08 17.38
C LEU A 122 14.30 -2.24 16.24
N SER A 123 15.37 -1.44 16.21
CA SER A 123 16.46 -1.60 15.23
C SER A 123 17.21 -2.93 15.35
N GLY A 124 17.11 -3.63 16.49
CA GLY A 124 17.61 -5.00 16.64
C GLY A 124 16.72 -6.07 16.00
N HIS A 125 15.50 -5.70 15.61
CA HIS A 125 14.42 -6.60 15.17
C HIS A 125 14.04 -6.42 13.68
N SER A 126 14.50 -5.35 13.02
CA SER A 126 14.43 -5.14 11.56
C SER A 126 15.84 -5.05 10.99
N ASP A 127 16.14 -5.91 10.00
CA ASP A 127 17.43 -5.91 9.31
C ASP A 127 17.67 -4.59 8.55
N GLU A 128 16.63 -3.99 7.98
CA GLU A 128 16.73 -2.70 7.30
C GLU A 128 17.06 -1.57 8.27
N LEU A 129 16.37 -1.49 9.41
CA LEU A 129 16.69 -0.51 10.46
C LEU A 129 18.08 -0.73 11.02
N LYS A 130 18.47 -1.99 11.23
CA LYS A 130 19.80 -2.36 11.69
C LYS A 130 20.86 -1.86 10.72
N LYS A 131 20.71 -2.11 9.42
CA LYS A 131 21.63 -1.62 8.39
C LYS A 131 21.67 -0.10 8.36
N ALA A 132 20.52 0.57 8.40
CA ALA A 132 20.43 2.02 8.44
C ALA A 132 21.20 2.61 9.63
N ARG A 133 21.05 2.02 10.82
CA ARG A 133 21.74 2.45 12.04
C ARG A 133 23.25 2.18 12.01
N TRP A 134 23.65 0.93 11.74
CA TRP A 134 25.04 0.49 11.93
C TRP A 134 25.93 0.67 10.70
N GLU A 135 25.38 0.54 9.50
CA GLU A 135 26.13 0.73 8.25
C GLU A 135 25.94 2.16 7.71
N GLY A 136 24.74 2.72 7.87
CA GLY A 136 24.41 4.08 7.47
C GLY A 136 24.86 5.17 8.45
N ASN A 137 25.29 4.79 9.66
CA ASN A 137 25.64 5.71 10.76
C ASN A 137 24.53 6.73 11.09
N ILE A 138 23.26 6.32 10.99
CA ILE A 138 22.13 7.16 11.37
C ILE A 138 22.04 7.18 12.90
N ALA A 139 21.97 8.38 13.48
CA ALA A 139 21.84 8.55 14.91
C ALA A 139 20.45 8.08 15.39
N ASP A 140 20.35 7.66 16.65
CA ASP A 140 19.10 7.17 17.22
C ASP A 140 17.94 8.18 17.08
N ASP A 141 18.23 9.46 17.26
CA ASP A 141 17.27 10.57 17.12
C ASP A 141 16.79 10.77 15.67
N ASP A 142 17.59 10.34 14.68
CA ASP A 142 17.29 10.48 13.25
C ASP A 142 16.58 9.24 12.67
N LEU A 143 16.42 8.16 13.44
CA LEU A 143 15.77 6.92 12.98
C LEU A 143 14.31 7.14 12.59
N HIS A 144 13.62 8.05 13.28
CA HIS A 144 12.24 8.41 12.98
C HIS A 144 12.15 9.04 11.59
N ASP A 145 12.96 10.06 11.33
CA ASP A 145 12.98 10.78 10.06
C ASP A 145 13.43 9.87 8.91
N PHE A 146 14.34 8.94 9.17
CA PHE A 146 14.69 7.88 8.23
C PHE A 146 13.47 7.01 7.86
N CYS A 147 12.76 6.46 8.85
CA CYS A 147 11.57 5.64 8.59
C CYS A 147 10.51 6.43 7.83
N TYR A 148 10.25 7.66 8.26
CA TYR A 148 9.29 8.54 7.62
C TYR A 148 9.69 8.81 6.15
N ALA A 149 10.94 9.15 5.88
CA ALA A 149 11.45 9.38 4.53
C ALA A 149 11.34 8.12 3.64
N GLN A 150 11.68 6.93 4.15
CA GLN A 150 11.49 5.68 3.42
C GLN A 150 10.02 5.40 3.12
N GLY A 151 9.14 5.60 4.11
CA GLY A 151 7.69 5.49 3.94
C GLY A 151 7.17 6.43 2.84
N ARG A 152 7.58 7.70 2.84
CA ARG A 152 7.20 8.68 1.80
C ARG A 152 7.69 8.29 0.42
N LYS A 153 8.92 7.79 0.31
CA LYS A 153 9.48 7.27 -0.96
C LYS A 153 8.66 6.09 -1.49
N LEU A 154 8.33 5.12 -0.63
CA LEU A 154 7.53 3.96 -1.02
C LEU A 154 6.10 4.35 -1.41
N LEU A 155 5.51 5.30 -0.68
CA LEU A 155 4.19 5.85 -1.00
C LEU A 155 4.18 6.57 -2.35
N PHE A 156 5.26 7.28 -2.69
CA PHE A 156 5.44 7.87 -4.02
C PHE A 156 5.35 6.82 -5.13
N PHE A 157 6.08 5.71 -5.00
CA PHE A 157 6.02 4.63 -5.99
C PHE A 157 4.65 3.95 -6.01
N ALA A 158 4.09 3.66 -4.84
CA ALA A 158 2.82 2.95 -4.73
C ALA A 158 1.66 3.76 -5.34
N ASN A 159 1.62 5.07 -5.10
CA ASN A 159 0.64 5.97 -5.74
C ASN A 159 0.87 6.11 -7.24
N GLY A 160 2.13 6.17 -7.69
CA GLY A 160 2.47 6.15 -9.11
C GLY A 160 1.91 4.91 -9.82
N LEU A 161 2.10 3.73 -9.22
CA LEU A 161 1.56 2.46 -9.74
C LEU A 161 0.05 2.33 -9.53
N HIS A 162 -0.55 2.98 -8.54
CA HIS A 162 -2.00 3.02 -8.36
C HIS A 162 -2.69 3.69 -9.57
N TYR A 163 -2.11 4.75 -10.14
CA TYR A 163 -2.63 5.32 -11.40
C TYR A 163 -2.57 4.34 -12.56
N LEU A 164 -1.60 3.42 -12.57
CA LEU A 164 -1.51 2.38 -13.58
C LEU A 164 -2.61 1.32 -13.39
N ARG A 165 -3.05 1.02 -12.14
CA ARG A 165 -4.22 0.14 -11.89
C ARG A 165 -5.48 0.67 -12.56
N MET A 166 -5.69 1.98 -12.50
CA MET A 166 -6.85 2.61 -13.17
C MET A 166 -6.82 2.41 -14.68
N VAL A 167 -5.65 2.33 -15.31
CA VAL A 167 -5.52 2.08 -16.76
C VAL A 167 -5.95 0.66 -17.11
N PHE A 168 -5.57 -0.30 -16.26
CA PHE A 168 -5.94 -1.71 -16.36
C PHE A 168 -7.37 -2.01 -15.90
N ASP A 169 -8.15 -0.99 -15.53
CA ASP A 169 -9.48 -1.13 -14.94
C ASP A 169 -9.49 -2.03 -13.67
N ASP A 170 -8.36 -2.11 -12.97
CA ASP A 170 -8.20 -2.91 -11.75
C ASP A 170 -8.56 -2.12 -10.50
N THR A 171 -9.69 -1.40 -10.55
CA THR A 171 -10.22 -0.62 -9.42
C THR A 171 -11.72 -0.88 -9.33
N ASP A 172 -12.21 -1.35 -8.19
CA ASP A 172 -13.62 -1.73 -8.01
C ASP A 172 -14.41 -0.75 -7.13
N GLY A 173 -14.23 0.56 -7.32
CA GLY A 173 -14.97 1.60 -6.60
C GLY A 173 -15.07 1.35 -5.09
N SER A 174 -16.26 1.00 -4.61
CA SER A 174 -16.56 0.69 -3.18
C SER A 174 -15.89 -0.58 -2.62
N ARG A 175 -15.22 -1.37 -3.47
CA ARG A 175 -14.56 -2.65 -3.13
C ARG A 175 -13.08 -2.64 -3.51
N ASP A 176 -12.47 -1.45 -3.60
CA ASP A 176 -11.05 -1.33 -3.90
C ASP A 176 -10.20 -2.04 -2.84
N TRP A 177 -9.23 -2.83 -3.29
CA TRP A 177 -8.43 -3.67 -2.41
C TRP A 177 -7.18 -2.99 -1.86
N PHE A 178 -6.75 -1.84 -2.42
CA PHE A 178 -5.41 -1.32 -2.15
C PHE A 178 -5.28 -0.56 -0.85
N ARG A 179 -6.22 0.34 -0.51
CA ARG A 179 -6.22 0.98 0.82
C ARG A 179 -6.39 -0.07 1.93
N PRO A 180 -7.34 -1.02 1.85
CA PRO A 180 -7.44 -2.12 2.81
C PRO A 180 -6.16 -2.97 2.92
N LEU A 181 -5.48 -3.24 1.80
CA LEU A 181 -4.20 -3.96 1.81
C LEU A 181 -3.12 -3.23 2.61
N ILE A 182 -3.01 -1.90 2.47
CA ILE A 182 -2.07 -1.09 3.25
C ILE A 182 -2.38 -1.24 4.74
N VAL A 183 -3.64 -1.08 5.13
CA VAL A 183 -4.05 -1.18 6.54
C VAL A 183 -3.79 -2.59 7.10
N ALA A 184 -4.12 -3.64 6.35
CA ALA A 184 -3.81 -5.02 6.73
C ALA A 184 -2.31 -5.25 6.95
N ASN A 185 -1.46 -4.74 6.05
CA ASN A 185 -0.02 -4.83 6.20
C ASN A 185 0.49 -4.02 7.40
N MET A 186 -0.11 -2.85 7.70
CA MET A 186 0.25 -2.07 8.89
C MET A 186 -0.10 -2.83 10.16
N ILE A 187 -1.28 -3.45 10.24
CA ILE A 187 -1.66 -4.29 11.40
C ILE A 187 -0.67 -5.45 11.57
N TRP A 188 -0.28 -6.11 10.48
CA TRP A 188 0.71 -7.18 10.51
C TRP A 188 2.07 -6.69 11.02
N TRP A 189 2.58 -5.58 10.50
CA TRP A 189 3.89 -5.06 10.89
C TRP A 189 3.90 -4.51 12.31
N GLU A 190 2.83 -3.85 12.75
CA GLU A 190 2.66 -3.44 14.15
C GLU A 190 2.79 -4.65 15.07
N ASN A 191 2.08 -5.74 14.75
CA ASN A 191 2.15 -6.99 15.51
C ASN A 191 3.56 -7.59 15.51
N TYR A 192 4.20 -7.64 14.33
CA TYR A 192 5.56 -8.17 14.17
C TYR A 192 6.54 -7.42 15.07
N TYR A 193 6.57 -6.10 15.04
CA TYR A 193 7.47 -5.30 15.88
C TYR A 193 7.17 -5.46 17.37
N ARG A 194 5.90 -5.65 17.75
CA ARG A 194 5.51 -5.90 19.13
C ARG A 194 5.84 -7.31 19.64
N THR A 195 6.33 -8.20 18.77
CA THR A 195 6.97 -9.45 19.22
C THR A 195 8.37 -9.22 19.78
N CYS A 196 8.95 -8.03 19.59
CA CYS A 196 10.19 -7.63 20.24
C CYS A 196 10.00 -7.62 21.76
N PRO A 197 10.94 -8.20 22.54
CA PRO A 197 10.93 -8.08 23.99
C PRO A 197 10.81 -6.61 24.41
N ASP A 198 10.09 -6.35 25.49
CA ASP A 198 9.85 -5.02 26.07
C ASP A 198 8.84 -4.11 25.32
N MET A 199 8.23 -4.58 24.24
CA MET A 199 7.10 -3.87 23.62
C MET A 199 5.77 -4.21 24.33
N GLU A 200 4.95 -3.19 24.54
CA GLU A 200 3.58 -3.38 25.04
C GLU A 200 2.74 -4.17 24.03
N ASN A 201 1.97 -5.15 24.50
CA ASN A 201 1.02 -5.86 23.65
C ASN A 201 -0.29 -5.05 23.56
N ILE A 202 -0.74 -4.74 22.34
CA ILE A 202 -1.98 -3.99 22.07
C ILE A 202 -3.22 -4.89 21.89
N GLY A 203 -3.16 -6.12 22.42
CA GLY A 203 -4.25 -7.10 22.34
C GLY A 203 -4.38 -7.82 20.99
N LEU A 204 -3.35 -7.76 20.14
CA LEU A 204 -3.29 -8.51 18.89
C LEU A 204 -2.49 -9.80 19.10
N ASP A 205 -3.15 -10.95 18.95
CA ASP A 205 -2.48 -12.26 18.99
C ASP A 205 -1.70 -12.51 17.68
N VAL A 206 -0.62 -13.29 17.77
CA VAL A 206 0.26 -13.62 16.63
C VAL A 206 -0.51 -14.26 15.48
N VAL A 207 -1.44 -15.18 15.75
CA VAL A 207 -2.25 -15.85 14.72
C VAL A 207 -3.14 -14.84 14.02
N LEU A 208 -3.72 -13.91 14.76
CA LEU A 208 -4.58 -12.87 14.21
C LEU A 208 -3.78 -11.85 13.38
N GLY A 209 -2.58 -11.48 13.81
CA GLY A 209 -1.66 -10.69 13.00
C GLY A 209 -1.29 -11.41 11.69
N MET A 210 -0.93 -12.70 11.75
CA MET A 210 -0.61 -13.51 10.57
C MET A 210 -1.78 -13.65 9.59
N ALA A 211 -3.02 -13.57 10.08
CA ALA A 211 -4.19 -13.59 9.20
C ALA A 211 -4.27 -12.35 8.31
N TYR A 212 -3.90 -11.17 8.82
CA TYR A 212 -3.89 -9.95 8.02
C TYR A 212 -2.85 -9.98 6.89
N SER A 213 -1.70 -10.63 7.08
CA SER A 213 -0.70 -10.76 6.02
C SER A 213 -1.17 -11.63 4.84
N GLN A 214 -2.20 -12.47 5.02
CA GLN A 214 -2.80 -13.25 3.94
C GLN A 214 -3.43 -12.38 2.85
N PHE A 215 -3.82 -11.15 3.16
CA PHE A 215 -4.37 -10.25 2.14
C PHE A 215 -3.34 -9.97 1.04
N GLY A 216 -2.06 -9.75 1.42
CA GLY A 216 -0.97 -9.62 0.45
C GLY A 216 -0.85 -10.84 -0.47
N ASN A 217 -1.02 -12.05 0.07
CA ASN A 217 -0.95 -13.28 -0.73
C ASN A 217 -2.07 -13.36 -1.78
N PHE A 218 -3.29 -12.94 -1.45
CA PHE A 218 -4.40 -12.91 -2.41
C PHE A 218 -4.14 -11.94 -3.56
N VAL A 219 -3.62 -10.75 -3.26
CA VAL A 219 -3.24 -9.74 -4.27
C VAL A 219 -2.08 -10.25 -5.12
N TYR A 220 -1.01 -10.72 -4.49
CA TYR A 220 0.20 -11.21 -5.14
C TYR A 220 -0.06 -12.40 -6.07
N SER A 221 -1.00 -13.28 -5.70
CA SER A 221 -1.38 -14.46 -6.50
C SER A 221 -2.28 -14.13 -7.68
N GLY A 222 -2.72 -12.87 -7.83
CA GLY A 222 -3.57 -12.46 -8.95
C GLY A 222 -5.02 -12.86 -8.84
N ILE A 223 -5.54 -13.12 -7.63
CA ILE A 223 -6.97 -13.39 -7.42
C ILE A 223 -7.80 -12.24 -7.97
N GLU A 224 -8.84 -12.54 -8.75
CA GLU A 224 -9.66 -11.53 -9.44
C GLU A 224 -10.19 -10.45 -8.48
N SER A 225 -10.81 -10.86 -7.37
CA SER A 225 -11.33 -9.98 -6.32
C SER A 225 -10.64 -10.26 -4.97
N PRO A 226 -9.40 -9.78 -4.76
CA PRO A 226 -8.60 -10.17 -3.61
C PRO A 226 -9.20 -9.70 -2.28
N PHE A 227 -9.89 -8.56 -2.28
CA PHE A 227 -10.61 -8.07 -1.10
C PHE A 227 -11.77 -8.98 -0.70
N TYR A 228 -12.57 -9.45 -1.67
CA TYR A 228 -13.66 -10.38 -1.40
C TYR A 228 -13.15 -11.69 -0.81
N GLU A 229 -12.11 -12.28 -1.42
CA GLU A 229 -11.50 -13.50 -0.92
C GLU A 229 -10.91 -13.33 0.48
N PHE A 230 -10.33 -12.16 0.78
CA PHE A 230 -9.88 -11.84 2.13
C PHE A 230 -11.03 -11.81 3.15
N VAL A 231 -12.16 -11.19 2.80
CA VAL A 231 -13.34 -11.18 3.68
C VAL A 231 -13.89 -12.59 3.91
N MET A 232 -13.98 -13.40 2.85
CA MET A 232 -14.42 -14.80 2.97
C MET A 232 -13.48 -15.63 3.84
N PHE A 233 -12.17 -15.43 3.68
CA PHE A 233 -11.16 -16.03 4.56
C PHE A 233 -11.36 -15.60 6.01
N TRP A 234 -11.58 -14.31 6.26
CA TRP A 234 -11.80 -13.78 7.60
C TRP A 234 -13.06 -14.36 8.25
N GLU A 235 -14.19 -14.37 7.54
CA GLU A 235 -15.44 -14.95 8.05
C GLU A 235 -15.29 -16.42 8.44
N LYS A 236 -14.51 -17.17 7.66
CA LYS A 236 -14.19 -18.57 7.97
C LYS A 236 -13.34 -18.65 9.23
N ALA A 237 -12.29 -17.84 9.34
CA ALA A 237 -11.42 -17.80 10.52
C ALA A 237 -12.17 -17.34 11.78
N THR A 238 -13.13 -16.43 11.69
CA THR A 238 -14.04 -16.05 12.78
C THR A 238 -14.84 -17.26 13.27
N LYS A 239 -15.40 -18.06 12.36
CA LYS A 239 -16.21 -19.24 12.71
C LYS A 239 -15.37 -20.39 13.27
N GLU A 240 -14.19 -20.63 12.71
CA GLU A 240 -13.38 -21.82 13.01
C GLU A 240 -12.33 -21.57 14.09
N LEU A 241 -11.78 -20.35 14.17
CA LEU A 241 -10.67 -19.98 15.05
C LEU A 241 -11.06 -18.92 16.10
N GLY A 242 -12.30 -18.43 16.08
CA GLY A 242 -12.80 -17.46 17.06
C GLY A 242 -12.21 -16.06 16.88
N PHE A 243 -11.84 -15.67 15.65
CA PHE A 243 -11.41 -14.29 15.38
C PHE A 243 -12.51 -13.28 15.74
N PRO A 244 -12.14 -12.04 16.09
CA PRO A 244 -13.10 -10.97 16.31
C PRO A 244 -13.88 -10.67 15.02
N GLY A 245 -15.16 -10.30 15.18
CA GLY A 245 -16.19 -10.12 14.15
C GLY A 245 -15.71 -9.83 12.72
N GLN A 246 -15.83 -8.58 12.28
CA GLN A 246 -15.33 -8.12 10.97
C GLN A 246 -13.89 -7.59 11.11
N PRO A 247 -13.06 -7.66 10.04
CA PRO A 247 -11.77 -6.96 10.00
C PRO A 247 -11.95 -5.46 10.27
N HIS A 248 -11.06 -4.85 11.04
CA HIS A 248 -11.22 -3.47 11.54
C HIS A 248 -11.15 -2.36 10.48
N PHE A 249 -10.76 -2.68 9.25
CA PHE A 249 -10.79 -1.73 8.13
C PHE A 249 -12.01 -1.91 7.22
N LEU A 250 -12.91 -2.84 7.54
CA LEU A 250 -14.21 -2.89 6.87
C LEU A 250 -15.14 -1.86 7.50
N PRO A 251 -15.85 -1.04 6.70
CA PRO A 251 -16.96 -0.27 7.23
C PRO A 251 -18.01 -1.23 7.82
N GLU A 252 -18.68 -0.83 8.91
CA GLU A 252 -19.67 -1.65 9.67
C GLU A 252 -20.80 -2.27 8.82
N ARG A 253 -20.96 -1.83 7.56
CA ARG A 253 -22.01 -2.27 6.63
C ARG A 253 -21.47 -2.87 5.33
N TYR A 254 -20.29 -3.49 5.37
CA TYR A 254 -19.79 -4.23 4.21
C TYR A 254 -20.59 -5.51 3.96
N ASP A 255 -21.32 -5.59 2.83
CA ASP A 255 -21.94 -6.83 2.34
C ASP A 255 -21.02 -7.47 1.28
N PRO A 256 -20.42 -8.64 1.57
CA PRO A 256 -19.48 -9.27 0.66
C PRO A 256 -20.16 -9.78 -0.62
N ARG A 257 -21.49 -9.94 -0.67
CA ARG A 257 -22.17 -10.57 -1.82
C ARG A 257 -22.03 -9.74 -3.11
N PRO A 258 -21.66 -10.36 -4.24
CA PRO A 258 -21.66 -9.67 -5.55
C PRO A 258 -23.06 -9.13 -5.87
N GLY A 259 -23.18 -7.82 -6.12
CA GLY A 259 -24.42 -7.19 -6.62
C GLY A 259 -25.24 -6.37 -5.61
N TYR A 260 -24.84 -6.29 -4.34
CA TYR A 260 -25.47 -5.35 -3.40
C TYR A 260 -24.80 -3.97 -3.53
N ASN A 261 -25.32 -3.15 -4.44
CA ASN A 261 -25.03 -1.71 -4.46
C ASN A 261 -25.60 -1.11 -3.16
N SER A 262 -24.78 -0.97 -2.13
CA SER A 262 -25.05 0.03 -1.10
C SER A 262 -24.91 1.39 -1.79
N ARG A 263 -26.05 1.94 -2.21
CA ARG A 263 -26.14 3.34 -2.61
C ARG A 263 -25.55 4.18 -1.47
N VAL A 264 -24.44 4.85 -1.75
CA VAL A 264 -24.00 6.08 -1.10
C VAL A 264 -24.06 7.15 -2.16
#